data_AF-A0A5C9BIK7-F1
#
_entry.id   AF-A0A5C9BIK7-F1
#
_cell.length_a   1.000
_cell.length_b   1.000
_cell.length_c   1.000
_cell.angle_alpha   90.00
_cell.angle_beta   90.00
_cell.angle_gamma   90.00
#
_symmetry.space_group_name_H-M   'P 1'
#
loop_
_entity.id
_entity.type
_entity.pdbx_description
1 polymer ?
#
loop_
_entity_poly.entity_id
_entity_poly.type
_entity_poly.pdbx_seq_one_letter_code
_entity_poly.pdbx_strand_id
1 'polypeptide(L)'
;MARPTAPSLWLPGFDPIAPALPSLAEHVSHFIPREPDGCVEAQFVDGVRDLEEQEQPATIRANWRVVATATETAPRILWPQLTRADLEHLTGPIAKFEANLAAITLLREIEAEVRPASTDDRQVLRRYTGWGGLPASFNLEATDSAWGERARRLQAMLSAEDYESARASVNNSHYTEVPVIEAIWQAVERFGFT
;
A
#
# COMPACT_ATOMS: atom_id res chain seq x y z
N MET A 1 -30.23 -29.36 -20.01
CA MET A 1 -31.24 -28.46 -19.41
C MET A 1 -30.52 -27.22 -18.90
N ALA A 2 -30.60 -26.11 -19.64
CA ALA A 2 -30.02 -24.84 -19.22
C ALA A 2 -30.92 -24.23 -18.14
N ARG A 3 -30.37 -23.95 -16.96
CA ARG A 3 -31.08 -23.17 -15.94
C ARG A 3 -31.06 -21.70 -16.40
N PRO A 4 -32.22 -21.03 -16.51
CA PRO A 4 -32.24 -19.61 -16.78
C PRO A 4 -31.80 -18.89 -15.49
N THR A 5 -30.53 -18.49 -15.41
CA THR A 5 -30.11 -17.55 -14.38
C THR A 5 -30.63 -16.18 -14.78
N ALA A 6 -31.50 -15.61 -13.94
CA ALA A 6 -31.87 -14.21 -14.03
C ALA A 6 -30.59 -13.36 -14.09
N PRO A 7 -30.58 -12.22 -14.81
CA PRO A 7 -29.41 -11.36 -14.88
C PRO A 7 -29.08 -10.85 -13.47
N SER A 8 -28.11 -11.46 -12.81
CA SER A 8 -27.59 -10.94 -11.55
C SER A 8 -26.77 -9.70 -11.88
N LEU A 9 -27.14 -8.56 -11.29
CA LEU A 9 -26.35 -7.32 -11.35
C LEU A 9 -25.01 -7.42 -10.60
N TRP A 10 -24.68 -8.61 -10.10
CA TRP A 10 -23.47 -8.90 -9.32
C TRP A 10 -22.51 -9.77 -10.12
N LEU A 11 -21.21 -9.50 -9.94
CA LEU A 11 -20.16 -10.38 -10.44
C LEU A 11 -20.32 -11.80 -9.84
N PRO A 12 -20.04 -12.86 -10.61
CA PRO A 12 -20.08 -14.23 -10.09
C PRO A 12 -19.23 -14.36 -8.82
N GLY A 13 -19.83 -14.83 -7.72
CA GLY A 13 -19.18 -14.99 -6.41
C GLY A 13 -19.32 -13.80 -5.45
N PHE A 14 -19.99 -12.72 -5.86
CA PHE A 14 -20.21 -11.51 -5.04
C PHE A 14 -21.69 -11.28 -4.69
N ASP A 15 -22.55 -12.28 -4.90
CA ASP A 15 -23.94 -12.21 -4.50
C ASP A 15 -24.04 -12.23 -2.96
N PRO A 16 -24.66 -11.21 -2.33
CA PRO A 16 -24.79 -11.13 -0.88
C PRO A 16 -25.67 -12.24 -0.27
N ILE A 17 -26.42 -12.98 -1.09
CA ILE A 17 -27.28 -14.10 -0.67
C ILE A 17 -26.60 -15.45 -0.99
N ALA A 18 -25.45 -15.46 -1.69
CA ALA A 18 -24.74 -16.70 -1.97
C ALA A 18 -24.25 -17.35 -0.66
N PRO A 19 -24.40 -18.68 -0.52
CA PRO A 19 -23.79 -19.40 0.59
C PRO A 19 -22.27 -19.19 0.56
N ALA A 20 -21.67 -19.07 1.74
CA ALA A 20 -20.23 -18.85 1.88
C ALA A 20 -19.44 -19.91 1.08
N LEU A 21 -18.42 -19.46 0.34
CA LEU A 21 -17.51 -20.38 -0.34
C LEU A 21 -16.88 -21.33 0.69
N PRO A 22 -16.73 -22.63 0.36
CA PRO A 22 -16.03 -23.56 1.24
C PRO A 22 -14.62 -23.04 1.51
N SER A 23 -14.15 -23.23 2.74
CA SER A 23 -12.82 -22.74 3.14
C SER A 23 -11.74 -23.41 2.27
N LEU A 24 -10.80 -22.62 1.77
CA LEU A 24 -9.69 -23.09 0.93
C LEU A 24 -8.71 -24.01 1.68
N ALA A 25 -8.91 -24.22 2.99
CA ALA A 25 -8.07 -25.09 3.82
C ALA A 25 -8.34 -26.60 3.61
N GLU A 26 -9.48 -26.99 3.04
CA GLU A 26 -9.85 -28.41 2.93
C GLU A 26 -9.26 -29.13 1.71
N HIS A 27 -8.58 -28.43 0.79
CA HIS A 27 -8.14 -29.02 -0.48
C HIS A 27 -6.65 -28.92 -0.82
N VAL A 28 -5.78 -28.60 0.13
CA VAL A 28 -4.32 -28.75 -0.09
C VAL A 28 -3.84 -30.08 0.51
N SER A 29 -4.25 -31.17 -0.11
CA SER A 29 -3.59 -32.48 0.04
C SER A 29 -2.75 -32.75 -1.21
N HIS A 30 -1.58 -32.11 -1.30
CA HIS A 30 -0.52 -32.55 -2.20
C HIS A 30 0.54 -33.29 -1.39
N PHE A 31 0.20 -34.50 -0.94
CA PHE A 31 1.21 -35.50 -0.58
C PHE A 31 1.57 -36.27 -1.84
N ILE A 32 2.80 -36.07 -2.32
CA ILE A 32 3.44 -36.96 -3.29
C ILE A 32 3.94 -38.18 -2.50
N PRO A 33 3.47 -39.41 -2.78
CA PRO A 33 3.97 -40.59 -2.06
C PRO A 33 5.39 -40.90 -2.52
N ARG A 34 6.33 -40.98 -1.58
CA ARG A 34 7.59 -41.70 -1.75
C ARG A 34 7.61 -42.81 -0.70
N GLU A 35 7.60 -44.06 -1.16
CA GLU A 35 7.68 -45.25 -0.32
C GLU A 35 9.10 -45.46 0.28
N PRO A 36 9.22 -46.29 1.34
CA PRO A 36 10.04 -45.98 2.50
C PRO A 36 11.38 -46.71 2.52
N ASP A 37 12.35 -46.15 3.22
CA ASP A 37 13.45 -46.92 3.82
C ASP A 37 13.83 -46.27 5.16
N GLY A 38 13.76 -47.06 6.23
CA GLY A 38 14.49 -46.80 7.48
C GLY A 38 13.65 -46.36 8.68
N CYS A 39 13.51 -47.27 9.64
CA CYS A 39 12.94 -47.09 10.98
C CYS A 39 13.48 -45.87 11.72
N VAL A 40 12.58 -45.04 12.27
CA VAL A 40 12.89 -44.26 13.49
C VAL A 40 11.66 -44.25 14.39
N GLU A 41 11.92 -44.62 15.64
CA GLU A 41 11.02 -44.95 16.73
C GLU A 41 10.21 -43.73 17.20
N ALA A 42 8.88 -43.80 17.09
CA ALA A 42 7.98 -42.76 17.58
C ALA A 42 7.68 -42.99 19.07
N GLN A 43 8.14 -42.08 19.91
CA GLN A 43 7.82 -42.04 21.34
C GLN A 43 6.34 -41.66 21.52
N PHE A 44 5.58 -42.54 22.15
CA PHE A 44 4.25 -42.22 22.67
C PHE A 44 4.40 -41.39 23.94
N VAL A 45 3.91 -40.15 23.91
CA VAL A 45 3.56 -39.42 25.13
C VAL A 45 2.04 -39.32 25.16
N ASP A 46 1.46 -40.17 25.99
CA ASP A 46 0.05 -40.22 26.30
C ASP A 46 -0.32 -38.99 27.16
N GLY A 47 -1.24 -38.19 26.66
CA GLY A 47 -1.51 -36.86 27.20
C GLY A 47 -2.82 -36.28 26.69
N VAL A 48 -3.90 -37.06 26.73
CA VAL A 48 -5.25 -36.51 26.61
C VAL A 48 -5.62 -35.83 27.93
N ARG A 49 -5.75 -34.51 27.90
CA ARG A 49 -6.56 -33.75 28.86
C ARG A 49 -7.18 -32.55 28.13
N ASP A 50 -8.45 -32.75 27.79
CA ASP A 50 -9.54 -31.78 27.76
C ASP A 50 -9.19 -30.37 27.28
N LEU A 51 -9.36 -30.13 25.97
CA LEU A 51 -9.60 -28.78 25.45
C LEU A 51 -11.10 -28.67 25.19
N GLU A 52 -11.76 -27.96 26.12
CA GLU A 52 -13.14 -27.52 26.04
C GLU A 52 -13.46 -26.99 24.63
N GLU A 53 -14.53 -27.52 24.03
CA GLU A 53 -15.17 -26.95 22.85
C GLU A 53 -15.62 -25.53 23.17
N GLN A 54 -14.79 -24.55 22.84
CA GLN A 54 -15.22 -23.16 22.78
C GLN A 54 -16.06 -22.98 21.51
N GLU A 55 -17.38 -23.12 21.65
CA GLU A 55 -18.34 -22.58 20.67
C GLU A 55 -18.06 -21.09 20.49
N GLN A 56 -17.36 -20.75 19.41
CA GLN A 56 -17.19 -19.37 18.99
C GLN A 56 -18.53 -18.87 18.47
N PRO A 57 -19.18 -17.88 19.11
CA PRO A 57 -20.41 -17.32 18.58
C PRO A 57 -20.08 -16.72 17.21
N ALA A 58 -20.88 -17.09 16.21
CA ALA A 58 -20.77 -16.64 14.83
C ALA A 58 -20.53 -15.12 14.79
N THR A 59 -19.27 -14.74 14.65
CA THR A 59 -18.89 -13.34 14.59
C THR A 59 -19.30 -12.92 13.19
N ILE A 60 -20.40 -12.16 13.11
CA ILE A 60 -20.87 -11.52 11.89
C ILE A 60 -19.68 -10.73 11.33
N ARG A 61 -18.98 -11.27 10.33
CA ARG A 61 -18.01 -10.49 9.56
C ARG A 61 -18.83 -9.40 8.89
N ALA A 62 -18.55 -8.15 9.25
CA ALA A 62 -19.10 -6.99 8.60
C ALA A 62 -18.73 -7.05 7.12
N ASN A 63 -19.64 -7.58 6.32
CA ASN A 63 -19.68 -7.39 4.88
C ASN A 63 -19.62 -5.88 4.65
N TRP A 64 -18.77 -5.42 3.73
CA TRP A 64 -18.38 -4.06 3.29
C TRP A 64 -19.49 -2.99 3.10
N ARG A 65 -20.60 -3.07 3.84
CA ARG A 65 -21.72 -2.15 3.84
C ARG A 65 -21.23 -0.77 4.24
N VAL A 66 -21.40 0.15 3.29
CA VAL A 66 -21.46 1.60 3.40
C VAL A 66 -21.46 2.05 4.86
N VAL A 67 -20.27 2.48 5.32
CA VAL A 67 -20.16 3.27 6.54
C VAL A 67 -21.05 4.49 6.31
N ALA A 68 -22.05 4.67 7.18
CA ALA A 68 -22.90 5.85 7.14
C ALA A 68 -21.99 7.07 6.96
N THR A 69 -22.19 7.81 5.87
CA THR A 69 -21.39 8.99 5.55
C THR A 69 -21.58 9.97 6.69
N ALA A 70 -20.61 10.04 7.60
CA ALA A 70 -20.54 11.13 8.54
C ALA A 70 -20.49 12.41 7.70
N THR A 71 -21.43 13.33 7.94
CA THR A 71 -21.46 14.61 7.25
C THR A 71 -20.21 15.38 7.67
N GLU A 72 -19.19 15.33 6.83
CA GLU A 72 -17.95 16.06 7.04
C GLU A 72 -18.25 17.55 6.81
N THR A 73 -18.41 18.29 7.91
CA THR A 73 -18.83 19.70 7.91
C THR A 73 -17.70 20.66 7.52
N ALA A 74 -16.45 20.19 7.44
CA ALA A 74 -15.31 21.01 7.07
C ALA A 74 -15.21 21.15 5.53
N PRO A 75 -14.90 22.34 5.00
CA PRO A 75 -14.71 22.51 3.57
C PRO A 75 -13.52 21.66 3.10
N ARG A 76 -13.78 20.71 2.18
CA ARG A 76 -12.73 19.92 1.55
C ARG A 76 -11.88 20.81 0.67
N ILE A 77 -10.62 21.00 1.04
CA ILE A 77 -9.64 21.70 0.20
C ILE A 77 -9.26 20.74 -0.93
N LEU A 78 -9.88 20.93 -2.09
CA LEU A 78 -9.55 20.14 -3.27
C LEU A 78 -8.18 20.54 -3.80
N TRP A 79 -7.29 19.56 -3.87
CA TRP A 79 -6.04 19.67 -4.59
C TRP A 79 -6.37 19.60 -6.09
N PRO A 80 -5.80 20.49 -6.94
CA PRO A 80 -5.89 20.34 -8.40
C PRO A 80 -5.57 18.91 -8.89
N GLN A 81 -6.01 18.55 -10.09
CA GLN A 81 -5.62 17.27 -10.68
C GLN A 81 -4.09 17.21 -10.87
N LEU A 82 -3.47 16.06 -10.61
CA LEU A 82 -2.07 15.83 -10.96
C LEU A 82 -1.96 15.55 -12.46
N THR A 83 -1.16 16.34 -13.15
CA THR A 83 -0.92 16.21 -14.59
C THR A 83 0.51 15.79 -14.86
N ARG A 84 0.78 15.34 -16.09
CA ARG A 84 2.14 15.03 -16.52
C ARG A 84 3.08 16.24 -16.45
N ALA A 85 2.56 17.44 -16.75
CA ALA A 85 3.32 18.68 -16.72
C ALA A 85 3.90 18.97 -15.32
N ASP A 86 3.12 18.67 -14.26
CA ASP A 86 3.54 18.89 -12.88
C ASP A 86 4.77 18.06 -12.48
N LEU A 87 5.03 16.95 -13.20
CA LEU A 87 6.13 16.02 -12.94
C LEU A 87 7.20 16.02 -14.04
N GLU A 88 7.17 16.99 -14.95
CA GLU A 88 8.22 17.16 -15.95
C GLU A 88 9.60 17.27 -15.28
N HIS A 89 10.61 16.68 -15.92
CA HIS A 89 12.00 16.63 -15.43
C HIS A 89 12.21 15.85 -14.12
N LEU A 90 11.19 15.16 -13.59
CA LEU A 90 11.32 14.27 -12.42
C LEU A 90 11.87 12.89 -12.81
N THR A 91 12.94 12.88 -13.61
CA THR A 91 13.53 11.66 -14.19
C THR A 91 14.82 11.29 -13.47
N GLY A 92 14.91 10.03 -13.07
CA GLY A 92 16.09 9.48 -12.42
C GLY A 92 16.19 9.77 -10.92
N PRO A 93 17.14 9.12 -10.24
CA PRO A 93 17.21 9.11 -8.78
C PRO A 93 17.61 10.47 -8.18
N ILE A 94 18.47 11.24 -8.87
CA ILE A 94 18.91 12.54 -8.37
C ILE A 94 17.77 13.55 -8.38
N ALA A 95 17.02 13.66 -9.49
CA ALA A 95 15.89 14.59 -9.58
C ALA A 95 14.81 14.27 -8.54
N LYS A 96 14.50 12.98 -8.34
CA LYS A 96 13.55 12.52 -7.32
C LYS A 96 14.05 12.82 -5.90
N PHE A 97 15.34 12.63 -5.62
CA PHE A 97 15.93 12.99 -4.33
C PHE A 97 15.80 14.49 -4.02
N GLU A 98 16.19 15.36 -4.96
CA GLU A 98 16.12 16.81 -4.74
C GLU A 98 14.66 17.28 -4.60
N ALA A 99 13.73 16.71 -5.38
CA ALA A 99 12.31 17.01 -5.27
C ALA A 99 11.73 16.59 -3.92
N ASN A 100 12.06 15.39 -3.43
CA ASN A 100 11.63 14.95 -2.10
C ASN A 100 12.14 15.88 -1.00
N LEU A 101 13.41 16.29 -1.09
CA LEU A 101 14.03 17.15 -0.09
C LEU A 101 13.42 18.56 -0.08
N ALA A 102 13.12 19.11 -1.27
CA ALA A 102 12.41 20.37 -1.40
C ALA A 102 10.99 20.29 -0.82
N ALA A 103 10.26 19.20 -1.09
CA ALA A 103 8.92 18.99 -0.54
C ALA A 103 8.94 18.88 1.00
N ILE A 104 9.89 18.16 1.59
CA ILE A 104 10.01 18.06 3.05
C ILE A 104 10.38 19.40 3.68
N THR A 105 11.31 20.14 3.08
CA THR A 105 11.71 21.46 3.56
C THR A 105 10.50 22.39 3.60
N LEU A 106 9.76 22.45 2.48
CA LEU A 106 8.59 23.29 2.36
C LEU A 106 7.46 22.88 3.32
N LEU A 107 7.21 21.58 3.48
CA LEU A 107 6.19 21.10 4.42
C LEU A 107 6.48 21.61 5.84
N ARG A 108 7.74 21.55 6.28
CA ARG A 108 8.14 22.04 7.60
C ARG A 108 7.97 23.54 7.75
N GLU A 109 8.23 24.32 6.71
CA GLU A 109 7.98 25.77 6.70
C GLU A 109 6.48 26.06 6.86
N ILE A 110 5.63 25.37 6.08
CA ILE A 110 4.17 25.50 6.15
C ILE A 110 3.64 25.15 7.55
N GLU A 111 4.15 24.07 8.14
CA GLU A 111 3.78 23.63 9.49
C GLU A 111 4.23 24.62 10.57
N ALA A 112 5.47 25.14 10.47
CA ALA A 112 5.99 26.12 11.41
C ALA A 112 5.21 27.44 11.37
N GLU A 113 4.77 27.85 10.18
CA GLU A 113 3.98 29.06 9.96
C GLU A 113 2.47 28.87 10.21
N VAL A 114 2.03 27.63 10.44
CA VAL A 114 0.62 27.26 10.67
C VAL A 114 -0.31 27.85 9.59
N ARG A 115 0.10 27.70 8.31
CA ARG A 115 -0.62 28.26 7.17
C ARG A 115 -1.09 27.18 6.20
N PRO A 116 -2.11 27.43 5.36
CA PRO A 116 -2.46 26.52 4.28
C PRO A 116 -1.40 26.56 3.16
N ALA A 117 -1.24 25.45 2.44
CA ALA A 117 -0.42 25.38 1.24
C ALA A 117 -1.04 26.22 0.10
N SER A 118 -0.26 27.18 -0.41
CA SER A 118 -0.57 27.98 -1.59
C SER A 118 -0.55 27.12 -2.87
N THR A 119 -0.93 27.71 -4.01
CA THR A 119 -0.87 27.02 -5.30
C THR A 119 0.56 26.59 -5.65
N ASP A 120 1.55 27.47 -5.41
CA ASP A 120 2.95 27.20 -5.71
C ASP A 120 3.52 26.14 -4.76
N ASP A 121 3.13 26.18 -3.48
CA ASP A 121 3.55 25.16 -2.52
C ASP A 121 3.09 23.78 -2.95
N ARG A 122 1.84 23.67 -3.41
CA ARG A 122 1.27 22.40 -3.87
C ARG A 122 2.03 21.85 -5.07
N GLN A 123 2.60 22.71 -5.92
CA GLN A 123 3.41 22.26 -7.05
C GLN A 123 4.70 21.58 -6.60
N VAL A 124 5.32 22.07 -5.54
CA VAL A 124 6.51 21.43 -4.95
C VAL A 124 6.12 20.15 -4.22
N LEU A 125 5.07 20.19 -3.38
CA LEU A 125 4.64 19.06 -2.55
C LEU A 125 4.21 17.84 -3.38
N ARG A 126 3.56 18.03 -4.53
CA ARG A 126 3.14 16.94 -5.44
C ARG A 126 4.30 16.14 -6.03
N ARG A 127 5.50 16.71 -6.05
CA ARG A 127 6.69 16.09 -6.66
C ARG A 127 7.40 15.14 -5.69
N TYR A 128 6.89 14.97 -4.48
CA TYR A 128 7.36 13.94 -3.56
C TYR A 128 6.99 12.55 -4.06
N THR A 129 7.99 11.73 -4.40
CA THR A 129 7.81 10.37 -4.92
C THR A 129 8.04 9.27 -3.88
N GLY A 130 8.41 9.64 -2.65
CA GLY A 130 8.85 8.69 -1.63
C GLY A 130 10.23 8.10 -1.90
N TRP A 131 10.60 7.08 -1.13
CA TRP A 131 12.00 6.62 -1.01
C TRP A 131 12.30 5.27 -1.69
N GLY A 132 11.30 4.55 -2.19
CA GLY A 132 11.52 3.16 -2.61
C GLY A 132 12.35 2.96 -3.87
N GLY A 133 12.48 4.00 -4.70
CA GLY A 133 13.43 4.03 -5.81
C GLY A 133 14.80 4.63 -5.46
N LEU A 134 15.05 4.96 -4.18
CA LEU A 134 16.15 5.82 -3.75
C LEU A 134 16.98 5.25 -2.58
N PRO A 135 17.35 3.95 -2.55
CA PRO A 135 18.12 3.37 -1.44
C PRO A 135 19.47 4.07 -1.20
N ALA A 136 20.09 4.61 -2.26
CA ALA A 136 21.35 5.35 -2.17
C ALA A 136 21.27 6.61 -1.27
N SER A 137 20.07 7.14 -1.04
CA SER A 137 19.84 8.30 -0.16
C SER A 137 20.13 8.02 1.30
N PHE A 138 20.24 6.74 1.69
CA PHE A 138 20.50 6.31 3.06
C PHE A 138 21.88 5.63 3.20
N ASN A 139 22.70 5.65 2.15
CA ASN A 139 24.03 5.05 2.16
C ASN A 139 25.10 6.09 2.51
N LEU A 140 25.41 6.23 3.80
CA LEU A 140 26.45 7.15 4.29
C LEU A 140 27.86 6.73 3.88
N GLU A 141 28.06 5.45 3.59
CA GLU A 141 29.34 4.85 3.19
C GLU A 141 29.44 4.68 1.66
N ALA A 142 28.60 5.41 0.90
CA ALA A 142 28.60 5.33 -0.56
C ALA A 142 29.98 5.65 -1.13
N THR A 143 30.47 4.77 -2.02
CA THR A 143 31.73 4.99 -2.76
C THR A 143 31.65 6.22 -3.66
N ASP A 144 30.46 6.50 -4.21
CA ASP A 144 30.18 7.75 -4.88
C ASP A 144 30.00 8.87 -3.85
N SER A 145 31.00 9.75 -3.78
CA SER A 145 31.01 10.92 -2.91
C SER A 145 29.76 11.81 -3.05
N ALA A 146 29.17 11.91 -4.24
CA ALA A 146 27.99 12.74 -4.48
C ALA A 146 26.72 12.13 -3.85
N TRP A 147 26.64 10.80 -3.75
CA TRP A 147 25.56 10.13 -3.02
C TRP A 147 25.82 10.12 -1.52
N GLY A 148 27.07 9.97 -1.08
CA GLY A 148 27.42 10.12 0.34
C GLY A 148 27.08 11.50 0.90
N GLU A 149 27.28 12.56 0.11
CA GLU A 149 26.85 13.92 0.48
C GLU A 149 25.33 14.04 0.59
N ARG A 150 24.58 13.48 -0.37
CA ARG A 150 23.12 13.46 -0.33
C ARG A 150 22.58 12.73 0.89
N ALA A 151 23.18 11.59 1.23
CA ALA A 151 22.79 10.84 2.41
C ALA A 151 23.03 11.62 3.71
N ARG A 152 24.18 12.30 3.82
CA ARG A 152 24.47 13.19 4.96
C ARG A 152 23.51 14.38 5.03
N ARG A 153 23.17 15.00 3.90
CA ARG A 153 22.20 16.11 3.83
C ARG A 153 20.80 15.65 4.28
N LEU A 154 20.35 14.47 3.84
CA LEU A 154 19.08 13.90 4.27
C LEU A 154 19.07 13.61 5.78
N GLN A 155 20.13 12.98 6.28
CA GLN A 155 20.27 12.64 7.70
C GLN A 155 20.28 13.89 8.59
N ALA A 156 20.95 14.97 8.17
CA ALA A 156 20.99 16.22 8.92
C ALA A 156 19.64 16.97 8.90
N MET A 157 18.83 16.78 7.87
CA MET A 157 17.55 17.47 7.72
C MET A 157 16.46 16.83 8.60
N LEU A 158 16.40 15.50 8.66
CA LEU A 158 15.33 14.76 9.34
C LEU A 158 15.61 14.57 10.83
N SER A 159 14.54 14.43 11.61
CA SER A 159 14.67 13.89 12.97
C SER A 159 15.11 12.42 12.90
N ALA A 160 15.65 11.87 13.99
CA ALA A 160 16.06 10.47 14.01
C ALA A 160 14.87 9.52 13.73
N GLU A 161 13.69 9.84 14.24
CA GLU A 161 12.46 9.08 14.02
C GLU A 161 12.03 9.14 12.55
N ASP A 162 11.97 10.35 11.97
CA ASP A 162 11.58 10.53 10.57
C ASP A 162 12.59 9.89 9.61
N TYR A 163 13.88 9.93 9.95
CA TYR A 163 14.93 9.30 9.15
C TYR A 163 14.77 7.78 9.11
N GLU A 164 14.54 7.13 10.26
CA GLU A 164 14.31 5.69 10.31
C GLU A 164 13.00 5.28 9.63
N SER A 165 11.94 6.08 9.80
CA SER A 165 10.66 5.89 9.09
C SER A 165 10.85 5.97 7.56
N ALA A 166 11.54 7.02 7.09
CA ALA A 166 11.87 7.20 5.68
C ALA A 166 12.73 6.05 5.13
N ARG A 167 13.75 5.62 5.89
CA ARG A 167 14.62 4.49 5.52
C ARG A 167 13.85 3.18 5.42
N ALA A 168 12.96 2.90 6.38
CA ALA A 168 12.12 1.70 6.37
C ALA A 168 11.16 1.68 5.16
N SER A 169 10.73 2.86 4.69
CA SER A 169 9.83 2.98 3.55
C SER A 169 10.47 2.65 2.19
N VAL A 170 11.81 2.53 2.13
CA VAL A 170 12.54 2.18 0.90
C VAL A 170 12.06 0.85 0.30
N ASN A 171 11.69 -0.12 1.13
CA ASN A 171 11.29 -1.44 0.61
C ASN A 171 9.81 -1.54 0.19
N ASN A 172 8.97 -0.56 0.54
CA ASN A 172 7.51 -0.65 0.35
C ASN A 172 6.88 0.57 -0.34
N SER A 173 7.63 1.65 -0.56
CA SER A 173 7.15 2.84 -1.26
C SER A 173 7.28 2.68 -2.76
N HIS A 174 6.19 2.30 -3.42
CA HIS A 174 6.13 2.22 -4.87
C HIS A 174 5.43 3.46 -5.45
N TYR A 175 6.15 4.18 -6.31
CA TYR A 175 5.61 5.31 -7.04
C TYR A 175 5.04 4.84 -8.38
N THR A 176 3.77 5.17 -8.63
CA THR A 176 3.09 4.88 -9.90
C THR A 176 3.13 6.10 -10.80
N GLU A 177 3.69 5.95 -11.99
CA GLU A 177 3.80 7.04 -12.95
C GLU A 177 2.42 7.54 -13.42
N VAL A 178 2.28 8.86 -13.61
CA VAL A 178 1.01 9.51 -14.01
C VAL A 178 0.35 8.88 -15.24
N PRO A 179 1.08 8.51 -16.32
CA PRO A 179 0.45 7.84 -17.47
C PRO A 179 -0.24 6.52 -17.14
N VAL A 180 0.26 5.79 -16.14
CA VAL A 180 -0.37 4.53 -15.68
C VAL A 180 -1.66 4.85 -14.93
N ILE A 181 -1.64 5.86 -14.07
CA ILE A 181 -2.82 6.32 -13.34
C ILE A 181 -3.90 6.79 -14.32
N GLU A 182 -3.52 7.62 -15.31
CA GLU A 182 -4.41 8.09 -16.39
C GLU A 182 -5.06 6.91 -17.14
N ALA A 183 -4.26 5.92 -17.54
CA ALA A 183 -4.77 4.76 -18.28
C ALA A 183 -5.75 3.91 -17.45
N ILE A 184 -5.49 3.73 -16.15
CA ILE A 184 -6.39 3.00 -15.25
C ILE A 184 -7.74 3.73 -15.15
N TRP A 185 -7.74 5.05 -14.95
CA TRP A 185 -8.98 5.83 -14.89
C TRP A 185 -9.75 5.84 -16.21
N GLN A 186 -9.06 5.95 -17.34
CA GLN A 186 -9.69 5.82 -18.66
C GLN A 186 -10.34 4.45 -18.86
N ALA A 187 -9.75 3.37 -18.33
CA ALA A 187 -10.36 2.05 -18.39
C ALA A 187 -11.63 1.96 -17.54
N VAL A 188 -11.61 2.54 -16.34
CA VAL A 188 -12.76 2.63 -15.43
C VAL A 188 -13.92 3.41 -16.08
N GLU A 189 -13.62 4.54 -16.73
CA GLU A 189 -14.61 5.31 -17.49
C GLU A 189 -15.24 4.49 -18.62
N ARG A 190 -14.43 3.72 -19.36
CA ARG A 190 -14.92 2.84 -20.44
C ARG A 190 -15.79 1.69 -19.92
N PHE A 191 -15.69 1.33 -18.64
CA PHE A 191 -16.60 0.37 -18.01
C PHE A 191 -17.93 0.98 -17.54
N GLY A 192 -18.14 2.29 -17.74
CA GLY A 192 -19.41 2.96 -17.45
C GLY A 192 -19.48 3.63 -16.08
N PHE A 193 -18.34 3.82 -15.40
CA PHE A 193 -18.26 4.59 -14.17
C PHE A 193 -17.91 6.06 -14.48
N THR A 194 -18.53 7.00 -13.78
CA THR A 194 -18.34 8.47 -13.96
C THR A 194 -18.35 9.18 -12.62
#